data_AF-A0AAV0XVK7-F1
#
_entry.id   AF-A0AAV0XVK7-F1
#
_cell.length_a   1.000
_cell.length_b   1.000
_cell.length_c   1.000
_cell.angle_alpha   90.00
_cell.angle_beta   90.00
_cell.angle_gamma   90.00
#
_symmetry.space_group_name_H-M   'P 1'
#
loop_
_entity.id
_entity.type
_entity.pdbx_description
1 polymer ?
#
loop_
_entity_poly.entity_id
_entity_poly.type
_entity_poly.pdbx_seq_one_letter_code
_entity_poly.pdbx_strand_id
1 'polypeptide(L)'
;MPQEANELMEYFDSTYIGGRIIKNNTRSNVIRRTPAAFPPSVWNVHEVTLNDGQRTNNQTEGWNHRFSKLVNRSHPSIWLLIEKMRLKLGVDEVKIGQRDIGQPLPKKKCILVCKKN
;
A
#
# COMPACT_ATOMS: atom_id res chain seq x y z
N MET A 1 -18.16 18.34 15.80
CA MET A 1 -16.79 18.57 15.32
C MET A 1 -16.41 19.99 15.67
N PRO A 2 -15.15 20.28 16.04
CA PRO A 2 -14.66 21.64 16.23
C PRO A 2 -14.84 22.44 14.94
N GLN A 3 -15.19 23.73 15.05
CA GLN A 3 -15.44 24.58 13.88
C GLN A 3 -14.19 24.71 13.01
N GLU A 4 -13.02 24.64 13.64
CA GLU A 4 -11.69 24.70 13.03
C GLU A 4 -11.40 23.51 12.10
N ALA A 5 -12.09 22.38 12.28
CA ALA A 5 -11.90 21.18 11.47
C ALA A 5 -12.78 21.17 10.20
N ASN A 6 -13.67 22.15 10.03
CA ASN A 6 -14.60 22.18 8.90
C ASN A 6 -13.88 22.29 7.55
N GLU A 7 -12.87 23.15 7.46
CA GLU A 7 -12.07 23.31 6.24
C GLU A 7 -11.35 21.99 5.86
N LEU A 8 -10.79 21.31 6.86
CA LEU A 8 -10.16 20.01 6.66
C LEU A 8 -11.17 18.95 6.22
N MET A 9 -12.36 18.94 6.81
CA MET A 9 -13.41 17.99 6.47
C MET A 9 -13.93 18.21 5.04
N GLU A 10 -14.14 19.46 4.64
CA GLU A 10 -14.57 19.81 3.27
C GLU A 10 -13.49 19.44 2.24
N TYR A 11 -12.21 19.70 2.56
CA TYR A 11 -11.10 19.23 1.75
C TYR A 11 -11.08 17.70 1.62
N PHE A 12 -11.27 16.99 2.74
CA PHE A 12 -11.24 15.53 2.75
C PHE A 12 -12.39 14.91 1.95
N ASP A 13 -13.63 15.37 2.16
CA ASP A 13 -14.79 14.89 1.42
C ASP A 13 -14.63 15.16 -0.09
N SER A 14 -14.23 16.39 -0.45
CA SER A 14 -14.09 16.78 -1.85
C SER A 14 -12.92 16.13 -2.58
N THR A 15 -11.90 15.68 -1.87
CA THR A 15 -10.69 15.07 -2.46
C THR A 15 -10.76 13.54 -2.49
N TYR A 16 -11.28 12.93 -1.42
CA TYR A 16 -11.14 11.49 -1.18
C TYR A 16 -12.47 10.72 -1.14
N ILE A 17 -13.60 11.34 -0.79
CA ILE A 17 -14.89 10.64 -0.65
C ILE A 17 -15.86 11.04 -1.77
N GLY A 18 -16.56 12.16 -1.61
CA GLY A 18 -17.67 12.55 -2.47
C GLY A 18 -17.28 13.36 -3.70
N GLY A 19 -16.05 13.85 -3.78
CA GLY A 19 -15.60 14.64 -4.93
C GLY A 19 -16.14 16.08 -4.94
N ARG A 20 -15.65 16.90 -5.87
CA ARG A 20 -15.96 18.34 -5.93
C ARG A 20 -17.32 18.63 -6.54
N ILE A 21 -18.07 19.53 -5.91
CA ILE A 21 -19.32 20.05 -6.45
C ILE A 21 -19.01 21.13 -7.48
N ILE A 22 -19.49 20.93 -8.72
CA ILE A 22 -19.47 21.95 -9.77
C ILE A 22 -20.87 22.53 -9.91
N LYS A 23 -20.97 23.86 -9.77
CA LYS A 23 -22.18 24.63 -10.02
C LYS A 23 -22.05 25.34 -11.36
N ASN A 24 -22.85 24.97 -12.34
CA ASN A 24 -22.89 25.65 -13.63
C ASN A 24 -23.88 26.82 -13.55
N ASN A 25 -23.44 28.02 -13.91
CA ASN A 25 -24.29 29.21 -14.00
C ASN A 25 -25.11 29.21 -15.31
N THR A 26 -25.87 28.14 -15.52
CA THR A 26 -26.83 28.01 -16.62
C THR A 26 -28.24 28.01 -16.03
N ARG A 27 -29.25 28.44 -16.81
CA ARG A 27 -30.66 28.55 -16.37
C ARG A 27 -31.24 27.27 -15.74
N SER A 28 -30.63 26.12 -15.99
CA SER A 28 -30.84 24.90 -15.22
C SER A 28 -29.82 24.84 -14.07
N ASN A 29 -30.30 24.97 -12.83
CA ASN A 29 -29.52 24.78 -11.60
C ASN A 29 -29.09 23.31 -11.45
N VAL A 30 -28.23 22.82 -12.34
CA VAL A 30 -27.73 21.45 -12.31
C VAL A 30 -26.47 21.42 -11.46
N ILE A 31 -26.60 20.87 -10.26
CA ILE A 31 -25.47 20.57 -9.37
C ILE A 31 -24.92 19.21 -9.77
N ARG A 32 -23.65 19.14 -10.18
CA ARG A 32 -22.95 17.88 -10.48
C ARG A 32 -21.78 17.69 -9.53
N ARG A 33 -21.47 16.44 -9.17
CA ARG A 33 -20.24 16.08 -8.46
C ARG A 33 -19.25 15.50 -9.46
N THR A 34 -18.06 16.07 -9.52
CA THR A 34 -16.92 15.42 -10.17
C THR A 34 -16.46 14.28 -9.28
N PRO A 35 -16.01 13.14 -9.84
CA PRO A 35 -15.42 12.08 -9.05
C PRO A 35 -14.29 12.60 -8.14
N ALA A 36 -14.14 11.99 -6.97
CA ALA A 36 -13.00 12.22 -6.10
C ALA A 36 -11.68 11.92 -6.85
N ALA A 37 -10.63 12.68 -6.57
CA ALA A 37 -9.32 12.47 -7.20
C ALA A 37 -8.67 11.17 -6.71
N PHE A 38 -8.93 10.80 -5.45
CA PHE A 38 -8.40 9.61 -4.81
C PHE A 38 -9.52 8.86 -4.09
N PRO A 39 -10.48 8.27 -4.83
CA PRO A 39 -11.65 7.60 -4.24
C PRO A 39 -11.24 6.42 -3.35
N PRO A 40 -12.11 5.95 -2.43
CA PRO A 40 -11.76 4.87 -1.53
C PRO A 40 -11.28 3.60 -2.24
N SER A 41 -11.79 3.33 -3.44
CA SER A 41 -11.41 2.18 -4.27
C SER A 41 -9.93 2.11 -4.64
N VAL A 42 -9.19 3.23 -4.61
CA VAL A 42 -7.73 3.23 -4.89
C VAL A 42 -6.89 3.19 -3.61
N TRP A 43 -7.51 3.16 -2.43
CA TRP A 43 -6.77 3.11 -1.17
C TRP A 43 -6.17 1.71 -0.97
N ASN A 44 -4.94 1.66 -0.48
CA ASN A 44 -4.20 0.42 -0.23
C ASN A 44 -4.94 -0.57 0.70
N VAL A 45 -5.81 -0.08 1.59
CA VAL A 45 -6.57 -0.86 2.55
C VAL A 45 -8.01 -1.13 2.13
N HIS A 46 -8.44 -0.69 0.93
CA HIS A 46 -9.84 -0.79 0.51
C HIS A 46 -10.33 -2.24 0.46
N GLU A 47 -9.73 -3.05 -0.42
CA GLU A 47 -10.09 -4.46 -0.58
C GLU A 47 -9.88 -5.24 0.71
N VAL A 48 -8.81 -4.96 1.45
CA VAL A 48 -8.53 -5.60 2.73
C VAL A 48 -9.63 -5.27 3.75
N THR A 49 -10.14 -4.04 3.75
CA THR A 49 -11.23 -3.63 4.64
C THR A 49 -12.55 -4.28 4.24
N LEU A 50 -12.85 -4.41 2.94
CA LEU A 50 -14.07 -5.06 2.47
C LEU A 50 -14.09 -6.57 2.75
N ASN A 51 -12.92 -7.21 2.77
CA ASN A 51 -12.77 -8.65 2.97
C ASN A 51 -12.42 -9.02 4.42
N ASP A 52 -12.58 -8.10 5.39
CA ASP A 52 -12.21 -8.28 6.80
C ASP A 52 -10.77 -8.83 7.01
N GLY A 53 -9.87 -8.43 6.12
CA GLY A 53 -8.48 -8.85 6.12
C GLY A 53 -7.60 -8.11 7.14
N GLN A 54 -6.38 -8.60 7.32
CA GLN A 54 -5.39 -7.97 8.19
C GLN A 54 -4.92 -6.63 7.62
N ARG A 55 -5.26 -5.52 8.30
CA ARG A 55 -4.91 -4.15 7.89
C ARG A 55 -3.42 -3.81 7.98
N THR A 56 -2.62 -4.62 8.67
CA THR A 56 -1.21 -4.30 8.93
C THR A 56 -0.33 -4.50 7.70
N ASN A 57 0.54 -3.53 7.41
CA ASN A 57 1.47 -3.58 6.29
C ASN A 57 2.77 -4.38 6.56
N ASN A 58 2.82 -5.12 7.68
CA ASN A 58 4.01 -5.82 8.18
C ASN A 58 4.67 -6.73 7.13
N GLN A 59 3.86 -7.40 6.31
CA GLN A 59 4.36 -8.30 5.27
C GLN A 59 5.07 -7.53 4.15
N THR A 60 4.49 -6.43 3.72
CA THR A 60 5.07 -5.54 2.71
C THR A 60 6.34 -4.87 3.25
N GLU A 61 6.32 -4.37 4.48
CA GLU A 61 7.51 -3.80 5.14
C GLU A 61 8.63 -4.84 5.24
N GLY A 62 8.29 -6.07 5.64
CA GLY A 62 9.23 -7.19 5.69
C GLY A 62 9.80 -7.56 4.32
N TRP A 63 9.01 -7.47 3.25
CA TRP A 63 9.48 -7.68 1.88
C TRP A 63 10.38 -6.53 1.41
N ASN A 64 9.97 -5.28 1.61
CA ASN A 64 10.72 -4.08 1.26
C ASN A 64 12.09 -4.06 1.97
N HIS A 65 12.14 -4.41 3.25
CA HIS A 65 13.40 -4.53 4.00
C HIS A 65 14.34 -5.57 3.40
N ARG A 66 13.81 -6.76 3.06
CA ARG A 66 14.60 -7.81 2.41
C ARG A 66 15.08 -7.42 1.03
N PHE A 67 14.24 -6.72 0.27
CA PHE A 67 14.58 -6.26 -1.07
C PHE A 67 15.64 -5.15 -1.02
N SER A 68 15.52 -4.19 -0.11
CA SER A 68 16.54 -3.17 0.15
C SER A 68 17.89 -3.81 0.48
N LYS A 69 17.90 -4.84 1.35
CA LYS A 69 19.11 -5.64 1.62
C LYS A 69 19.65 -6.38 0.40
N LEU A 70 18.80 -6.84 -0.51
CA LEU A 70 19.22 -7.52 -1.74
C LEU A 70 19.86 -6.53 -2.74
N VAL A 71 19.31 -5.32 -2.83
CA VAL A 71 19.84 -4.24 -3.68
C VAL A 71 21.15 -3.70 -3.12
N ASN A 72 21.23 -3.53 -1.80
CA ASN A 72 22.42 -3.12 -1.04
C ASN A 72 23.12 -1.85 -1.58
N ARG A 73 22.35 -0.89 -2.08
CA ARG A 73 22.83 0.37 -2.67
C ARG A 73 21.87 1.50 -2.31
N SER A 74 22.41 2.68 -1.97
CA SER A 74 21.61 3.88 -1.68
C SER A 74 20.94 4.45 -2.95
N HIS A 75 21.68 4.45 -4.07
CA HIS A 75 21.22 4.99 -5.35
C HIS A 75 21.47 3.98 -6.48
N PRO A 76 20.68 2.91 -6.57
CA PRO A 76 20.79 1.94 -7.66
C PRO A 76 20.39 2.58 -8.99
N SER A 77 21.07 2.22 -10.08
CA SER A 77 20.58 2.53 -11.42
C SER A 77 19.29 1.74 -11.70
N ILE A 78 18.48 2.22 -12.64
CA ILE A 78 17.27 1.50 -13.09
C ILE A 78 17.63 0.09 -13.54
N TRP A 79 18.76 -0.09 -14.22
CA TRP A 79 19.22 -1.40 -14.66
C TRP A 79 19.48 -2.36 -13.52
N LEU A 80 20.21 -1.91 -12.50
CA LEU A 80 20.47 -2.70 -11.30
C LEU A 80 19.18 -3.06 -10.58
N LEU A 81 18.23 -2.13 -10.50
CA LEU A 81 16.94 -2.38 -9.87
C LEU A 81 16.18 -3.51 -10.60
N ILE A 82 16.10 -3.46 -11.93
CA ILE A 82 15.44 -4.49 -12.75
C ILE A 82 16.11 -5.86 -12.55
N GLU A 83 17.43 -5.90 -12.56
CA GLU A 83 18.19 -7.13 -12.33
C GLU A 83 17.86 -7.74 -10.95
N LYS A 84 17.89 -6.92 -9.89
CA LYS A 84 17.59 -7.38 -8.52
C LYS A 84 16.13 -7.77 -8.35
N MET A 85 15.20 -7.13 -9.04
CA MET A 85 13.79 -7.54 -9.08
C MET A 85 13.64 -8.94 -9.67
N ARG A 86 14.25 -9.20 -10.83
CA ARG A 86 14.24 -10.53 -11.46
C ARG A 86 14.82 -11.61 -10.54
N LEU A 87 15.95 -11.32 -9.90
CA LEU A 87 16.56 -12.21 -8.93
C LEU A 87 15.62 -12.52 -7.75
N LYS A 88 14.94 -11.52 -7.21
CA LYS A 88 14.00 -11.69 -6.09
C LYS A 88 12.80 -12.52 -6.50
N LEU A 89 12.25 -12.28 -7.68
CA LEU A 89 11.13 -13.03 -8.24
C LEU A 89 11.48 -14.51 -8.39
N GLY A 90 12.61 -14.85 -9.01
CA GLY A 90 13.02 -16.25 -9.14
C GLY A 90 13.18 -16.95 -7.79
N VAL A 91 13.70 -16.26 -6.77
CA VAL A 91 13.80 -16.80 -5.41
C VAL A 91 12.41 -17.01 -4.76
N ASP A 92 11.45 -16.15 -5.06
CA ASP A 92 10.11 -16.27 -4.49
C ASP A 92 9.26 -17.32 -5.22
N GLU A 93 9.41 -17.47 -6.54
CA GLU A 93 8.82 -18.56 -7.33
C GLU A 93 9.26 -19.94 -6.82
N VAL A 94 10.56 -20.12 -6.57
CA VAL A 94 11.08 -21.37 -6.00
C VAL A 94 10.47 -21.65 -4.63
N LYS A 95 10.28 -20.64 -3.78
CA LYS A 95 9.62 -20.83 -2.48
C LYS A 95 8.14 -21.17 -2.60
N ILE A 96 7.44 -20.60 -3.58
CA ILE A 96 6.04 -20.93 -3.86
C ILE A 96 5.97 -22.40 -4.29
N GLY A 97 6.77 -22.81 -5.28
CA GLY A 97 6.81 -24.21 -5.72
C GLY A 97 7.17 -25.20 -4.60
N GLN A 98 8.13 -24.86 -3.73
CA GLN A 98 8.44 -25.68 -2.55
C GLN A 98 7.25 -25.83 -1.60
N ARG A 99 6.49 -24.75 -1.36
CA ARG A 99 5.28 -24.78 -0.52
C ARG A 99 4.19 -25.64 -1.14
N ASP A 100 4.01 -25.54 -2.45
CA ASP A 100 2.98 -26.28 -3.18
C ASP A 100 3.26 -27.80 -3.13
N ILE A 101 4.53 -28.20 -3.11
CA ILE A 101 4.98 -29.60 -2.95
C ILE A 101 4.94 -30.04 -1.46
N GLY A 102 4.58 -29.14 -0.54
CA GLY A 102 4.55 -29.42 0.90
C GLY A 102 5.93 -29.50 1.56
N GLN A 103 6.99 -29.03 0.89
CA GLN A 103 8.31 -28.97 1.51
C GLN A 103 8.32 -27.92 2.63
N PRO A 104 8.82 -28.26 3.83
CA PRO A 104 8.87 -27.33 4.94
C PRO A 104 9.83 -26.19 4.62
N LEU A 105 9.38 -24.95 4.81
CA LEU A 105 10.26 -23.80 4.70
C LEU A 105 11.36 -23.88 5.75
N PRO A 106 12.61 -23.49 5.42
CA PRO A 106 13.67 -23.40 6.41
C PRO A 106 13.24 -22.46 7.54
N LYS A 107 13.26 -22.98 8.78
CA LYS A 107 12.88 -22.22 9.98
C LYS A 107 13.74 -20.97 10.08
N LYS A 108 13.12 -19.79 10.18
CA LYS A 108 13.85 -18.57 10.49
C LYS A 108 14.41 -18.72 11.91
N LYS A 109 15.73 -18.53 12.09
CA LYS A 109 16.31 -18.42 13.44
C LYS A 109 15.63 -17.25 14.16
N CYS A 110 14.87 -17.55 15.21
CA CYS A 110 14.32 -16.53 16.09
C CYS A 110 15.51 -16.00 16.92
N ILE A 111 16.06 -14.85 16.55
CA ILE A 111 17.01 -14.16 17.42
C ILE A 111 16.15 -13.46 18.47
N LEU A 112 15.92 -14.13 19.60
CA LEU A 112 15.40 -13.48 20.80
C LEU A 112 16.45 -12.46 21.24
N VAL A 113 16.36 -11.23 20.72
CA VAL A 113 17.11 -10.11 21.29
C VAL A 113 16.37 -9.73 22.56
N CYS A 114 16.68 -10.43 23.65
CA CYS A 114 16.38 -9.95 24.99
C CYS A 114 17.15 -8.63 25.16
N LYS A 115 16.48 -7.48 25.05
CA LYS A 115 17.02 -6.22 25.57
C LYS A 115 17.20 -6.43 27.07
N LYS A 116 18.45 -6.58 27.52
CA LYS A 116 18.76 -6.41 28.94
C LYS A 116 18.62 -4.92 29.26
N ASN A 117 17.93 -4.68 30.37
CA ASN A 117 17.63 -3.39 30.97
C ASN A 117 18.85 -2.48 31.09
#